data_AF-A0A4U3LMG2-F1
#
_entry.id   AF-A0A4U3LMG2-F1
#
_cell.length_a   1.000
_cell.length_b   1.000
_cell.length_c   1.000
_cell.angle_alpha   90.00
_cell.angle_beta   90.00
_cell.angle_gamma   90.00
#
_symmetry.space_group_name_H-M   'P 1'
#
loop_
_entity.id
_entity.type
_entity.pdbx_description
1 polymer ?
#
loop_
_entity_poly.entity_id
_entity_poly.type
_entity_poly.pdbx_seq_one_letter_code
_entity_poly.pdbx_strand_id
1 'polypeptide(L)'
;MSTLQDGVAHAMTANAFTSVSLDPPLVLVCVDKGVRMHAAVLDCGYWAASVLSGAQREIAERFARSGRDLYSQFDGIATTAGPKTGCPVVDGSLSWLECRTWATYDGGDHTIVVGEVLSLGTGEPADPSALIYHSSHYRNLPGN
;
A
#
# COMPACT_ATOMS: atom_id res chain seq x y z
N MET A 1 1.42 -0.09 -0.32
CA MET A 1 1.08 -0.47 1.06
C MET A 1 2.14 0.08 1.98
N SER A 2 1.74 0.66 3.10
CA SER A 2 2.63 1.23 4.12
C SER A 2 2.15 0.92 5.52
N THR A 3 3.07 0.92 6.48
CA THR A 3 2.78 0.85 7.92
C THR A 3 3.82 1.66 8.69
N LEU A 4 3.55 1.94 9.96
CA LEU A 4 4.44 2.67 10.85
C LEU A 4 4.74 1.79 12.06
N GLN A 5 5.96 1.23 12.13
CA GLN A 5 6.42 0.37 13.22
C GLN A 5 7.40 1.15 14.10
N ASP A 6 7.04 1.38 15.37
CA ASP A 6 7.87 2.12 16.33
C ASP A 6 8.41 3.46 15.80
N GLY A 7 7.57 4.19 15.05
CA GLY A 7 7.92 5.46 14.42
C GLY A 7 8.74 5.35 13.12
N VAL A 8 9.08 4.14 12.69
CA VAL A 8 9.76 3.87 11.42
C VAL A 8 8.74 3.50 10.36
N ALA A 9 8.76 4.22 9.24
CA ALA A 9 7.87 3.97 8.12
C ALA A 9 8.36 2.78 7.28
N HIS A 10 7.46 1.86 6.96
CA HIS A 10 7.70 0.75 6.02
C HIS A 10 6.80 0.94 4.80
N ALA A 11 7.30 0.60 3.62
CA ALA A 11 6.49 0.57 2.40
C ALA A 11 6.85 -0.60 1.47
N MET A 12 5.84 -1.10 0.76
CA MET A 12 6.00 -2.02 -0.35
C MET A 12 4.98 -1.73 -1.46
N THR A 13 5.37 -2.02 -2.69
CA THR A 13 4.46 -2.09 -3.82
C THR A 13 3.76 -3.44 -3.80
N ALA A 14 2.44 -3.43 -3.90
CA ALA A 14 1.61 -4.62 -3.95
C ALA A 14 0.62 -4.50 -5.11
N ASN A 15 0.48 -5.55 -5.90
CA ASN A 15 -0.56 -5.67 -6.93
C ASN A 15 -1.59 -6.76 -6.60
N ALA A 16 -1.34 -7.56 -5.56
CA ALA A 16 -2.29 -8.53 -4.99
C ALA A 16 -3.20 -7.85 -3.95
N PHE A 17 -3.83 -6.74 -4.32
CA PHE A 17 -4.79 -5.98 -3.49
C PHE A 17 -6.21 -6.18 -4.03
N THR A 18 -7.20 -6.39 -3.16
CA THR A 18 -8.56 -6.72 -3.60
C THR A 18 -9.60 -6.27 -2.58
N SER A 19 -10.75 -5.74 -3.04
CA SER A 19 -11.92 -5.51 -2.19
C SER A 19 -12.61 -6.85 -1.86
N VAL A 20 -13.05 -6.99 -0.61
CA VAL A 20 -13.56 -8.27 -0.09
C VAL A 20 -15.01 -8.16 0.35
N SER A 21 -15.37 -7.13 1.11
CA SER A 21 -16.71 -6.97 1.69
C SER A 21 -17.08 -5.50 1.81
N LEU A 22 -18.38 -5.22 1.80
CA LEU A 22 -18.93 -3.89 2.07
C LEU A 22 -19.42 -3.74 3.52
N ASP A 23 -19.88 -4.83 4.16
CA ASP A 23 -20.36 -4.82 5.55
C ASP A 23 -19.90 -6.10 6.31
N PRO A 24 -18.88 -6.01 7.19
CA PRO A 24 -18.02 -4.84 7.40
C PRO A 24 -17.19 -4.52 6.13
N PRO A 25 -16.69 -3.29 5.96
CA PRO A 25 -15.88 -2.92 4.80
C PRO A 25 -14.50 -3.56 4.89
N LEU A 26 -14.23 -4.56 4.04
CA LEU A 26 -12.98 -5.32 4.06
C LEU A 26 -12.24 -5.23 2.73
N VAL A 27 -10.92 -5.21 2.82
CA VAL A 27 -9.97 -5.38 1.72
C VAL A 27 -8.93 -6.42 2.10
N LEU A 28 -8.17 -6.95 1.14
CA LEU A 28 -7.03 -7.81 1.40
C LEU A 28 -5.80 -7.38 0.63
N VAL A 29 -4.64 -7.80 1.13
CA VAL A 29 -3.36 -7.78 0.44
C VAL A 29 -2.57 -9.05 0.75
N CYS A 30 -1.95 -9.66 -0.25
CA CYS A 30 -1.02 -10.76 -0.05
C CYS A 30 0.40 -10.22 0.17
N VAL A 31 1.06 -10.65 1.24
CA VAL A 31 2.41 -10.20 1.63
C VAL A 31 3.35 -11.40 1.72
N ASP A 32 4.46 -11.33 0.98
CA ASP A 32 5.53 -12.34 1.00
C ASP A 32 6.13 -12.46 2.42
N LYS A 33 6.24 -13.68 2.97
CA LYS A 33 6.79 -13.92 4.31
C LYS A 33 8.28 -13.55 4.45
N GLY A 34 9.01 -13.45 3.35
CA GLY A 34 10.44 -13.11 3.29
C GLY A 34 10.76 -11.62 3.26
N VAL A 35 9.77 -10.73 3.12
CA VAL A 35 10.00 -9.28 3.10
C VAL A 35 9.79 -8.64 4.47
N ARG A 36 10.58 -7.60 4.78
CA ARG A 36 10.47 -6.85 6.05
C ARG A 36 9.07 -6.27 6.32
N MET A 37 8.28 -6.02 5.27
CA MET A 37 6.90 -5.55 5.42
C MET A 37 6.01 -6.57 6.15
N HIS A 38 6.29 -7.87 6.02
CA HIS A 38 5.50 -8.93 6.62
C HIS A 38 5.48 -8.81 8.15
N ALA A 39 6.65 -8.80 8.79
CA ALA A 39 6.72 -8.59 10.24
C ALA A 39 6.10 -7.26 10.65
N ALA A 40 6.44 -6.16 9.94
CA ALA A 40 5.96 -4.83 10.30
C ALA A 40 4.43 -4.72 10.28
N VAL A 41 3.74 -5.24 9.26
CA VAL A 41 2.27 -5.16 9.22
C VAL A 41 1.60 -6.04 10.27
N LEU A 42 2.18 -7.21 10.56
CA LEU A 42 1.65 -8.13 11.55
C LEU A 42 1.81 -7.59 12.98
N ASP A 43 2.96 -6.98 13.28
CA ASP A 43 3.25 -6.42 14.59
C ASP A 43 2.43 -5.14 14.84
N CYS A 44 2.34 -4.25 13.84
CA CYS A 44 1.62 -2.98 13.99
C CYS A 44 0.10 -3.14 13.98
N GLY A 45 -0.44 -4.07 13.18
CA GLY A 45 -1.88 -4.27 13.02
C GLY A 45 -2.62 -3.12 12.30
N TYR A 46 -1.92 -2.07 11.85
CA TYR A 46 -2.47 -0.97 11.08
C TYR A 46 -1.63 -0.71 9.84
N TRP A 47 -2.28 -0.38 8.73
CA TRP A 47 -1.62 -0.13 7.46
C TRP A 47 -2.45 0.75 6.54
N ALA A 48 -1.79 1.38 5.57
CA ALA A 48 -2.45 2.13 4.52
C ALA A 48 -2.14 1.54 3.13
N ALA A 49 -3.10 1.67 2.22
CA ALA A 49 -2.92 1.42 0.80
C ALA A 49 -3.11 2.74 0.04
N SER A 50 -2.19 3.04 -0.86
CA SER A 50 -2.31 4.15 -1.82
C SER A 50 -2.39 3.56 -3.23
N VAL A 51 -3.45 3.89 -3.95
CA VAL A 51 -3.68 3.48 -5.34
C VAL A 51 -2.97 4.46 -6.25
N LEU A 52 -1.94 4.01 -6.96
CA LEU A 52 -1.01 4.90 -7.64
C LEU A 52 -1.54 5.39 -9.00
N SER A 53 -1.30 6.67 -9.29
CA SER A 53 -1.52 7.25 -10.61
C SER A 53 -0.41 6.89 -11.59
N GLY A 54 -0.65 7.06 -12.89
CA GLY A 54 0.30 6.78 -13.97
C GLY A 54 1.61 7.58 -13.86
N ALA A 55 1.58 8.74 -13.22
CA ALA A 55 2.77 9.54 -12.92
C ALA A 55 3.66 8.95 -11.80
N GLN A 56 3.16 7.98 -11.03
CA GLN A 56 3.82 7.46 -9.83
C GLN A 56 4.53 6.12 -10.06
N ARG A 57 4.91 5.83 -11.31
CA ARG A 57 5.68 4.63 -11.67
C ARG A 57 6.99 4.51 -10.88
N GLU A 58 7.73 5.60 -10.70
CA GLU A 58 8.99 5.58 -9.97
C GLU A 58 8.81 5.19 -8.50
N ILE A 59 7.70 5.60 -7.88
CA ILE A 59 7.33 5.22 -6.51
C ILE A 59 7.05 3.72 -6.45
N ALA A 60 6.27 3.20 -7.41
CA ALA A 60 5.97 1.77 -7.51
C ALA A 60 7.24 0.93 -7.70
N GLU A 61 8.14 1.34 -8.60
CA GLU A 61 9.42 0.67 -8.84
C GLU A 61 10.32 0.74 -7.61
N ARG A 62 10.38 1.89 -6.93
CA ARG A 62 11.15 2.03 -5.70
C ARG A 62 10.62 1.05 -4.67
N PHE A 63 9.33 1.08 -4.33
CA PHE A 63 8.80 0.24 -3.26
C PHE A 63 8.66 -1.25 -3.63
N ALA A 64 8.92 -1.64 -4.88
CA ALA A 64 9.03 -3.05 -5.30
C ALA A 64 10.45 -3.66 -5.09
N ARG A 65 11.53 -2.86 -5.02
CA ARG A 65 12.91 -3.39 -4.95
C ARG A 65 13.25 -3.99 -3.58
N SER A 66 13.67 -5.24 -3.49
CA SER A 66 14.18 -5.80 -2.23
C SER A 66 15.47 -5.09 -1.75
N GLY A 67 15.77 -5.19 -0.45
CA GLY A 67 17.07 -4.76 0.10
C GLY A 67 17.32 -3.25 0.20
N ARG A 68 16.31 -2.39 -0.01
CA ARG A 68 16.46 -0.93 0.16
C ARG A 68 16.84 -0.55 1.58
N ASP A 69 17.46 0.61 1.73
CA ASP A 69 17.61 1.20 3.07
C ASP A 69 16.23 1.48 3.68
N LEU A 70 16.06 1.20 4.98
CA LEU A 70 14.77 1.34 5.66
C LEU A 70 14.44 2.80 5.98
N TYR A 71 15.45 3.59 6.34
CA TYR A 71 15.27 4.93 6.88
C TYR A 71 15.18 5.97 5.77
N SER A 72 15.84 5.75 4.64
CA SER A 72 15.87 6.66 3.50
C SER A 72 14.91 6.27 2.37
N GLN A 73 14.12 5.18 2.50
CA GLN A 73 13.28 4.70 1.39
C GLN A 73 12.23 5.72 0.93
N PHE A 74 11.81 6.62 1.81
CA PHE A 74 10.84 7.68 1.53
C PHE A 74 11.49 9.00 1.07
N ASP A 75 12.82 9.10 0.97
CA ASP A 75 13.48 10.35 0.59
C ASP A 75 13.01 10.84 -0.78
N GLY A 76 12.49 12.08 -0.82
CA GLY A 76 11.92 12.67 -2.02
C GLY A 76 10.55 12.12 -2.43
N ILE A 77 9.89 11.32 -1.59
CA ILE A 77 8.51 10.87 -1.76
C ILE A 77 7.64 11.62 -0.77
N ALA A 78 6.76 12.48 -1.28
CA ALA A 78 5.79 13.21 -0.47
C ALA A 78 4.73 12.24 0.08
N THR A 79 4.52 12.32 1.40
CA THR A 79 3.49 11.53 2.09
C THR A 79 2.80 12.35 3.15
N THR A 80 1.50 12.14 3.30
CA THR A 80 0.70 12.64 4.41
C THR A 80 0.41 11.52 5.39
N ALA A 81 0.42 11.80 6.70
CA ALA A 81 0.03 10.82 7.70
C ALA A 81 -1.48 10.54 7.60
N GLY A 82 -1.85 9.26 7.50
CA GLY A 82 -3.25 8.85 7.46
C GLY A 82 -4.01 9.32 8.71
N PRO A 83 -5.22 9.88 8.58
CA PRO A 83 -5.94 10.50 9.69
C PRO A 83 -6.40 9.54 10.80
N LYS A 84 -6.48 8.23 10.55
CA LYS A 84 -6.90 7.23 11.56
C LYS A 84 -5.74 6.43 12.15
N THR A 85 -4.73 6.14 11.34
CA THR A 85 -3.65 5.19 11.67
C THR A 85 -2.29 5.85 11.78
N GLY A 86 -2.13 7.07 11.26
CA GLY A 86 -0.84 7.73 11.10
C GLY A 86 0.08 7.07 10.07
N CYS A 87 -0.36 6.00 9.39
CA CYS A 87 0.44 5.33 8.38
C CYS A 87 0.67 6.26 7.18
N PRO A 88 1.85 6.25 6.55
CA PRO A 88 2.15 7.15 5.43
C PRO A 88 1.25 6.87 4.22
N VAL A 89 0.52 7.88 3.75
CA VAL A 89 -0.25 7.84 2.51
C VAL A 89 0.54 8.61 1.45
N VAL A 90 0.73 8.02 0.27
CA VAL A 90 1.47 8.67 -0.83
C VAL A 90 0.63 9.83 -1.40
N ASP A 91 1.20 11.03 -1.42
CA ASP A 91 0.54 12.22 -1.96
C ASP A 91 0.40 12.09 -3.49
N GLY A 92 -0.69 12.61 -4.04
CA GLY A 92 -0.99 12.51 -5.48
C GLY A 92 -1.32 11.09 -5.97
N SER A 93 -1.62 10.16 -5.05
CA SER A 93 -2.29 8.91 -5.37
C SER A 93 -3.72 9.16 -5.87
N LEU A 94 -4.30 8.21 -6.61
CA LEU A 94 -5.70 8.29 -7.06
C LEU A 94 -6.67 8.20 -5.87
N SER A 95 -6.37 7.29 -4.96
CA SER A 95 -7.13 7.08 -3.74
C SER A 95 -6.27 6.39 -2.69
N TRP A 96 -6.77 6.39 -1.46
CA TRP A 96 -6.11 5.73 -0.36
C TRP A 96 -7.11 5.14 0.61
N LEU A 97 -6.67 4.14 1.36
CA LEU A 97 -7.42 3.47 2.42
C LEU A 97 -6.51 3.30 3.63
N GLU A 98 -7.08 3.46 4.81
CA GLU A 98 -6.47 3.11 6.09
C GLU A 98 -7.20 1.91 6.67
N CYS A 99 -6.43 0.91 7.07
CA CYS A 99 -6.96 -0.37 7.51
C CYS A 99 -6.41 -0.76 8.88
N ARG A 100 -7.26 -1.42 9.67
CA ARG A 100 -6.84 -2.27 10.78
C ARG A 100 -6.82 -3.71 10.28
N THR A 101 -5.78 -4.47 10.58
CA THR A 101 -5.73 -5.90 10.31
C THR A 101 -6.90 -6.58 11.02
N TRP A 102 -7.81 -7.15 10.22
CA TRP A 102 -8.99 -7.88 10.66
C TRP A 102 -8.68 -9.35 10.93
N ALA A 103 -7.97 -9.98 10.00
CA ALA A 103 -7.55 -11.37 10.09
C ALA A 103 -6.35 -11.62 9.19
N THR A 104 -5.63 -12.70 9.47
CA THR A 104 -4.54 -13.19 8.63
C THR A 104 -4.76 -14.67 8.32
N TYR A 105 -4.42 -15.05 7.10
CA TYR A 105 -4.52 -16.44 6.64
C TYR A 105 -3.23 -16.86 5.97
N ASP A 106 -2.86 -18.12 6.16
CA ASP A 106 -1.74 -18.71 5.43
C ASP A 106 -2.07 -18.81 3.93
N GLY A 107 -1.14 -18.38 3.08
CA GLY A 107 -1.24 -18.45 1.62
C GLY A 107 -0.03 -19.14 1.00
N GLY A 108 0.60 -20.10 1.69
CA GLY A 108 1.85 -20.72 1.26
C GLY A 108 3.07 -19.88 1.65
N ASP A 109 3.80 -19.38 0.66
CA ASP A 109 4.94 -18.46 0.87
C ASP A 109 4.49 -17.03 1.21
N HIS A 110 3.20 -16.73 1.08
CA HIS A 110 2.58 -15.47 1.46
C HIS A 110 1.67 -15.60 2.68
N THR A 111 1.37 -14.45 3.30
CA THR A 111 0.26 -14.28 4.22
C THR A 111 -0.80 -13.39 3.57
N ILE A 112 -2.06 -13.84 3.59
CA ILE A 112 -3.20 -13.03 3.19
C ILE A 112 -3.57 -12.16 4.40
N VAL A 113 -3.35 -10.86 4.29
CA VAL A 113 -3.70 -9.88 5.33
C VAL A 113 -5.02 -9.24 4.95
N VAL A 114 -6.07 -9.56 5.70
CA VAL A 114 -7.39 -8.93 5.54
C VAL A 114 -7.43 -7.70 6.45
N GLY A 115 -7.81 -6.56 5.88
CA GLY A 115 -7.95 -5.29 6.59
C GLY A 115 -9.39 -4.81 6.60
N GLU A 116 -9.86 -4.36 7.76
CA GLU A 116 -11.08 -3.57 7.90
C GLU A 116 -10.76 -2.11 7.62
N VAL A 117 -11.51 -1.50 6.69
CA VAL A 117 -11.32 -0.11 6.28
C VAL A 117 -11.84 0.83 7.35
N LEU A 118 -10.94 1.61 7.95
CA LEU A 118 -11.24 2.61 8.98
C LEU A 118 -11.53 3.99 8.40
N SER A 119 -10.91 4.29 7.26
CA SER A 119 -11.01 5.56 6.53
C SER A 119 -10.54 5.35 5.10
N LEU A 120 -11.09 6.12 4.18
CA LEU A 120 -10.66 6.14 2.78
C LEU A 120 -10.89 7.53 2.19
N GLY A 121 -10.15 7.86 1.14
CA GLY A 121 -10.30 9.12 0.45
C GLY A 121 -9.80 9.05 -0.98
N THR A 122 -10.20 10.05 -1.77
CA THR A 122 -9.57 10.34 -3.05
C THR A 122 -8.28 11.14 -2.81
N GLY A 123 -7.31 10.99 -3.70
CA GLY A 123 -6.22 11.95 -3.79
C GLY A 123 -6.43 12.92 -4.94
N GLU A 124 -5.49 13.84 -5.09
CA GLU A 124 -5.46 14.88 -6.14
C GLU A 124 -4.23 14.62 -7.04
N PRO A 125 -4.28 13.63 -7.95
CA PRO A 125 -3.14 13.29 -8.79
C PRO A 125 -2.93 14.33 -9.89
N ALA A 126 -1.68 14.56 -10.27
CA ALA A 126 -1.35 15.39 -11.43
C ALA A 126 -1.76 14.73 -12.77
N ASP A 127 -1.82 13.40 -12.80
CA ASP A 127 -2.27 12.58 -13.92
C ASP A 127 -3.38 11.62 -13.42
N PRO A 128 -4.62 11.70 -13.92
CA PRO A 128 -5.72 10.86 -13.45
C PRO A 128 -5.65 9.41 -13.96
N SER A 129 -4.69 9.07 -14.82
CA SER A 129 -4.51 7.68 -15.28
C SER A 129 -4.10 6.75 -14.14
N ALA A 130 -4.57 5.50 -14.17
CA ALA A 130 -4.18 4.47 -13.22
C ALA A 130 -2.91 3.77 -13.68
N LEU A 131 -1.96 3.61 -12.75
CA LEU A 131 -0.80 2.78 -12.98
C LEU A 131 -1.22 1.30 -12.87
N ILE A 132 -1.09 0.57 -13.98
CA ILE A 132 -1.37 -0.85 -14.06
C ILE A 132 -0.08 -1.65 -14.29
N TYR A 133 -0.07 -2.90 -13.83
CA TYR A 133 1.02 -3.83 -14.08
C TYR A 133 0.50 -5.02 -14.87
N HIS A 134 0.96 -5.18 -16.12
CA HIS A 134 0.49 -6.21 -17.04
C HIS A 134 1.64 -6.70 -17.94
N SER A 135 1.71 -8.01 -18.17
CA SER A 135 2.81 -8.66 -18.91
C SER A 135 4.19 -8.27 -18.38
N SER A 136 4.34 -8.18 -17.05
CA SER A 136 5.57 -7.74 -16.37
C SER A 136 6.02 -6.30 -16.64
N HIS A 137 5.14 -5.45 -17.18
CA HIS A 137 5.42 -4.05 -17.47
C HIS A 137 4.41 -3.11 -16.81
N TYR A 138 4.89 -1.96 -16.36
CA TYR A 138 4.03 -0.84 -15.99
C TYR A 138 3.41 -0.20 -17.23
N ARG A 139 2.13 0.12 -17.15
CA ARG A 139 1.38 0.87 -18.17
C ARG A 139 0.43 1.84 -17.48
N ASN A 140 -0.07 2.80 -18.24
CA ASN A 140 -1.09 3.73 -17.77
C ASN A 140 -2.43 3.38 -18.40
N LEU A 141 -3.47 3.28 -17.58
CA LEU A 141 -4.86 3.17 -18.01
C LEU A 141 -5.49 4.56 -17.87
N PRO A 142 -5.94 5.21 -18.96
CA PRO A 142 -6.54 6.55 -18.88
C PRO A 142 -7.71 6.59 -17.87
N GLY A 143 -7.73 7.62 -17.03
CA GLY A 143 -8.92 7.98 -16.26
C GLY A 143 -9.88 8.71 -17.19
N ASN A 144 -11.15 8.30 -17.21
CA ASN A 144 -12.18 8.99 -17.98
C ASN A 144 -12.45 10.39 -17.42
#